data_AF-A0A9D8BPJ1-F1
#
_entry.id   AF-A0A9D8BPJ1-F1
#
_cell.length_a   1.000
_cell.length_b   1.000
_cell.length_c   1.000
_cell.angle_alpha   90.00
_cell.angle_beta   90.00
_cell.angle_gamma   90.00
#
_symmetry.space_group_name_H-M   'P 1'
#
loop_
_entity.id
_entity.type
_entity.pdbx_description
1 polymer ?
#
loop_
_entity_poly.entity_id
_entity_poly.type
_entity_poly.pdbx_seq_one_letter_code
_entity_poly.pdbx_strand_id
1 'polypeptide(L)'
;TEYGRININSAPRPVLSALPGISDRQIDYLLYWRENTPRRDSLGGPIVFGRLSELLADNSFWTGQPQSVRLSVASRWIGAITFSSCAYTLTTENLPDPPSGPRLASRSKTQAIVSTDGGQDRVVSWRFAQ
;
A
#
# COMPACT_ATOMS: atom_id res chain seq x y z
N THR A 1 11.85 -5.18 11.72
CA THR A 1 11.56 -6.04 10.56
C THR A 1 10.09 -5.89 10.20
N GLU A 2 9.76 -5.01 9.25
CA GLU A 2 8.38 -4.74 8.81
C GLU A 2 7.92 -5.63 7.63
N TYR A 3 8.76 -6.57 7.22
CA TYR A 3 8.49 -7.47 6.10
C TYR A 3 7.28 -8.37 6.39
N GLY A 4 6.41 -8.52 5.39
CA GLY A 4 5.23 -9.40 5.45
C GLY A 4 3.99 -8.82 6.16
N ARG A 5 4.04 -7.56 6.60
CA ARG A 5 2.87 -6.86 7.16
C ARG A 5 2.01 -6.22 6.08
N ILE A 6 0.72 -6.12 6.36
CA ILE A 6 -0.27 -5.49 5.49
C ILE A 6 -0.16 -3.97 5.65
N ASN A 7 0.22 -3.26 4.59
CA ASN A 7 0.15 -1.80 4.60
C ASN A 7 -1.32 -1.35 4.47
N ILE A 8 -1.89 -0.82 5.54
CA ILE A 8 -3.28 -0.33 5.58
C ILE A 8 -3.54 0.85 4.63
N ASN A 9 -2.50 1.57 4.20
CA ASN A 9 -2.65 2.68 3.26
C ASN A 9 -2.71 2.24 1.79
N SER A 10 -2.33 1.00 1.46
CA SER A 10 -2.27 0.51 0.07
C SER A 10 -2.92 -0.85 -0.16
N ALA A 11 -3.20 -1.63 0.89
CA ALA A 11 -3.76 -2.98 0.78
C ALA A 11 -5.14 -2.96 0.09
N PRO A 12 -5.41 -3.83 -0.89
CA PRO A 12 -6.70 -3.85 -1.57
C PRO A 12 -7.81 -4.35 -0.64
N ARG A 13 -9.08 -4.06 -0.99
CA ARG A 13 -10.26 -4.44 -0.20
C ARG A 13 -10.22 -5.90 0.30
N PRO A 14 -9.93 -6.93 -0.53
CA PRO A 14 -9.93 -8.32 -0.08
C PRO A 14 -8.89 -8.62 1.00
N VAL A 15 -7.76 -7.90 0.99
CA VAL A 15 -6.72 -8.03 2.01
C VAL A 15 -7.14 -7.31 3.29
N LEU A 16 -7.77 -6.14 3.18
CA LEU A 16 -8.31 -5.44 4.34
C LEU A 16 -9.42 -6.26 5.02
N SER A 17 -10.34 -6.86 4.26
CA SER A 17 -11.42 -7.67 4.80
C SER A 17 -10.96 -8.92 5.57
N ALA A 18 -9.71 -9.34 5.38
CA ALA A 18 -9.10 -10.41 6.16
C ALA A 18 -8.66 -9.96 7.57
N LEU A 19 -8.64 -8.66 7.86
CA LEU A 19 -8.27 -8.14 9.18
C LEU A 19 -9.37 -8.44 10.21
N PRO A 20 -9.04 -9.06 11.35
CA PRO A 20 -10.04 -9.45 12.33
C PRO A 20 -10.74 -8.24 12.94
N GLY A 21 -12.06 -8.17 12.81
CA GLY A 21 -12.89 -7.13 13.42
C GLY A 21 -12.92 -5.79 12.67
N ILE A 22 -12.34 -5.71 11.47
CA ILE A 22 -12.59 -4.56 10.60
C ILE A 22 -13.99 -4.67 10.00
N SER A 23 -14.70 -3.55 9.92
CA SER A 23 -16.01 -3.48 9.27
C SER A 23 -15.90 -2.96 7.83
N ASP A 24 -16.88 -3.28 6.99
CA ASP A 24 -16.94 -2.75 5.61
C ASP A 24 -16.90 -1.22 5.59
N ARG A 25 -17.58 -0.56 6.53
CA ARG A 25 -17.54 0.90 6.68
C ARG A 25 -16.12 1.44 6.91
N GLN A 26 -15.32 0.75 7.71
CA GLN A 26 -13.92 1.14 7.96
C GLN A 26 -13.06 0.94 6.72
N ILE A 27 -13.32 -0.12 5.96
CA ILE A 27 -12.67 -0.36 4.67
C ILE A 27 -13.05 0.75 3.68
N ASP A 28 -14.33 1.08 3.58
CA ASP A 28 -14.84 2.15 2.71
C ASP A 28 -14.21 3.50 3.07
N TYR A 29 -14.10 3.79 4.37
CA TYR A 29 -13.42 4.99 4.87
C TYR A 29 -11.97 5.05 4.41
N LEU A 30 -11.22 3.95 4.53
CA LEU A 30 -9.83 3.89 4.08
C LEU A 30 -9.71 4.13 2.57
N LEU A 31 -10.54 3.44 1.78
CA LEU A 31 -10.49 3.55 0.32
C LEU A 31 -10.86 4.96 -0.15
N TYR A 32 -11.91 5.54 0.42
CA TYR A 32 -12.30 6.92 0.15
C TYR A 32 -11.15 7.89 0.45
N TRP A 33 -10.52 7.79 1.63
CA TRP A 33 -9.44 8.70 1.98
C TRP A 33 -8.15 8.46 1.22
N ARG A 34 -7.89 7.27 0.68
CA ARG A 34 -6.74 7.06 -0.21
C ARG A 34 -6.84 7.88 -1.49
N GLU A 35 -8.04 7.99 -2.04
CA GLU A 35 -8.31 8.76 -3.25
C GLU A 35 -8.29 10.27 -2.98
N ASN A 36 -8.67 10.69 -1.77
CA ASN A 36 -8.93 12.09 -1.43
C ASN A 36 -7.87 12.74 -0.52
N THR A 37 -6.98 11.97 0.11
CA THR A 37 -5.93 12.55 0.98
C THR A 37 -4.91 13.30 0.13
N PRO A 38 -4.45 14.49 0.53
CA PRO A 38 -3.31 15.15 -0.10
C PRO A 38 -1.97 14.59 0.38
N ARG A 39 -1.94 13.78 1.46
CA ARG A 39 -0.71 13.27 2.04
C ARG A 39 -0.17 12.10 1.21
N ARG A 40 1.11 12.16 0.87
CA ARG A 40 1.83 11.15 0.07
C ARG A 40 3.10 10.71 0.77
N ASP A 41 3.49 9.46 0.58
CA ASP A 41 4.81 8.97 0.99
C ASP A 41 5.89 9.36 -0.02
N SER A 42 7.14 8.99 0.26
CA SER A 42 8.28 9.27 -0.62
C SER A 42 8.20 8.58 -1.99
N LEU A 43 7.36 7.56 -2.13
CA LEU A 43 7.12 6.81 -3.37
C LEU A 43 5.83 7.29 -4.06
N GLY A 44 5.18 8.34 -3.56
CA GLY A 44 3.94 8.89 -4.10
C GLY A 44 2.68 8.09 -3.76
N GLY A 45 2.76 7.12 -2.84
CA GLY A 45 1.60 6.39 -2.32
C GLY A 45 0.76 7.25 -1.36
N PRO A 46 -0.57 7.10 -1.31
CA PRO A 46 -1.41 7.86 -0.38
C PRO A 46 -1.11 7.47 1.07
N ILE A 47 -1.13 8.45 1.98
CA ILE A 47 -1.05 8.19 3.43
C ILE A 47 -2.36 8.66 4.08
N VAL A 48 -3.19 7.69 4.51
CA VAL A 48 -4.38 7.97 5.32
C VAL A 48 -3.97 8.07 6.79
N PHE A 49 -3.26 7.04 7.28
CA PHE A 49 -2.71 7.00 8.64
C PHE A 49 -1.21 6.79 8.60
N GLY A 50 -0.44 7.55 9.38
CA GLY A 50 1.03 7.43 9.42
C GLY A 50 1.51 6.48 10.50
N ARG A 51 0.67 6.24 11.50
CA ARG A 51 0.99 5.45 12.70
C ARG A 51 -0.28 5.03 13.40
N LEU A 52 -0.13 4.07 14.30
CA LEU A 52 -1.25 3.49 15.05
C LEU A 52 -2.00 4.53 15.89
N SER A 53 -1.30 5.50 16.48
CA SER A 53 -1.94 6.53 17.30
C SER A 53 -2.88 7.44 16.49
N GLU A 54 -2.54 7.76 15.24
CA GLU A 54 -3.42 8.52 14.33
C GLU A 54 -4.70 7.73 14.03
N LEU A 55 -4.56 6.44 13.72
CA LEU A 55 -5.70 5.55 13.49
C LEU A 55 -6.59 5.42 14.73
N LEU A 56 -6.01 5.27 15.92
CA LEU A 56 -6.77 5.14 17.17
C LEU A 56 -7.52 6.44 17.55
N ALA A 57 -6.95 7.59 17.22
CA ALA A 57 -7.53 8.90 17.49
C ALA A 57 -8.66 9.28 16.52
N ASP A 58 -8.78 8.62 15.37
CA ASP A 58 -9.77 8.96 14.35
C ASP A 58 -11.19 8.49 14.73
N ASN A 59 -12.00 9.44 15.20
CA ASN A 59 -13.40 9.18 15.57
C ASN A 59 -14.29 8.81 14.38
N SER A 60 -13.97 9.28 13.18
CA SER A 60 -14.74 8.99 11.97
C SER A 60 -14.51 7.54 11.55
N PHE A 61 -13.26 7.08 11.58
CA PHE A 61 -12.92 5.68 11.35
C PHE A 61 -13.59 4.76 12.39
N TRP A 62 -13.61 5.17 13.66
CA TRP A 62 -14.20 4.40 14.75
C TRP A 62 -15.62 4.84 15.13
N THR A 63 -16.40 5.33 14.16
CA THR A 63 -17.71 5.93 14.46
C THR A 63 -18.59 4.98 15.27
N GLY A 64 -19.07 5.47 16.42
CA GLY A 64 -19.95 4.71 17.33
C GLY A 64 -19.27 3.64 18.17
N GLN A 65 -17.94 3.45 18.04
CA GLN A 65 -17.19 2.47 18.83
C GLN A 65 -16.57 3.09 20.08
N PRO A 66 -16.78 2.50 21.28
CA PRO A 66 -16.15 2.94 22.51
C PRO A 66 -14.64 2.64 22.49
N GLN A 67 -13.86 3.40 23.27
CA GLN A 67 -12.39 3.31 23.25
C GLN A 67 -11.86 1.90 23.57
N SER A 68 -12.51 1.16 24.47
CA SER A 68 -12.15 -0.22 24.80
C SER A 68 -12.24 -1.16 23.60
N VAL A 69 -13.27 -1.00 22.75
CA VAL A 69 -13.44 -1.79 21.53
C VAL A 69 -12.39 -1.40 20.49
N ARG A 70 -12.13 -0.10 20.31
CA ARG A 70 -11.07 0.38 19.38
C ARG A 70 -9.73 -0.25 19.73
N LEU A 71 -9.34 -0.22 21.00
CA LEU A 71 -8.10 -0.80 21.49
C LEU A 71 -8.07 -2.33 21.35
N SER A 72 -9.19 -3.00 21.65
CA SER A 72 -9.30 -4.46 21.52
C SER A 72 -9.17 -4.93 20.06
N VAL A 73 -9.75 -4.20 19.12
CA VAL A 73 -9.64 -4.50 17.69
C VAL A 73 -8.23 -4.18 17.18
N ALA A 74 -7.75 -2.96 17.44
CA ALA A 74 -6.45 -2.52 16.98
C ALA A 74 -5.29 -3.37 17.55
N SER A 75 -5.41 -3.89 18.78
CA SER A 75 -4.38 -4.75 19.37
C SER A 75 -4.18 -6.05 18.59
N ARG A 76 -5.24 -6.59 17.99
CA ARG A 76 -5.18 -7.76 17.09
C ARG A 76 -4.41 -7.47 15.80
N TRP A 77 -4.23 -6.20 15.46
CA TRP A 77 -3.57 -5.78 14.23
C TRP A 77 -2.10 -5.41 14.42
N ILE A 78 -1.63 -5.14 15.65
CA ILE A 78 -0.28 -4.57 15.93
C ILE A 78 0.86 -5.36 15.28
N GLY A 79 0.73 -6.68 15.14
CA GLY A 79 1.72 -7.52 14.45
C GLY A 79 1.46 -7.75 12.96
N ALA A 80 0.25 -7.48 12.48
CA ALA A 80 -0.22 -7.80 11.14
C ALA A 80 -0.16 -6.60 10.17
N ILE A 81 -0.30 -5.37 10.69
CA ILE A 81 -0.35 -4.17 9.85
C ILE A 81 0.92 -3.32 9.94
N THR A 82 1.15 -2.52 8.90
CA THR A 82 2.12 -1.43 8.86
C THR A 82 1.48 -0.21 8.21
N PHE A 83 2.07 0.97 8.41
CA PHE A 83 1.62 2.24 7.83
C PHE A 83 2.53 2.71 6.69
N SER A 84 3.69 2.08 6.55
CA SER A 84 4.69 2.32 5.51
C SER A 84 5.11 0.99 4.88
N SER A 85 5.51 1.04 3.62
CA SER A 85 6.08 -0.12 2.93
C SER A 85 7.54 0.14 2.62
N CYS A 86 8.41 -0.80 2.97
CA CYS A 86 9.80 -0.85 2.52
C CYS A 86 9.95 -1.75 1.29
N ALA A 87 8.86 -2.04 0.57
CA ALA A 87 8.88 -2.84 -0.64
C ALA A 87 7.84 -2.33 -1.62
N TYR A 88 8.18 -2.31 -2.91
CA TYR A 88 7.33 -1.84 -3.98
C TYR A 88 7.58 -2.63 -5.27
N THR A 89 6.64 -2.54 -6.21
CA THR A 89 6.78 -3.13 -7.53
C THR A 89 7.03 -2.03 -8.54
N LEU A 90 8.13 -2.13 -9.29
CA LEU A 90 8.46 -1.26 -10.40
C LEU A 90 8.05 -1.94 -11.71
N THR A 91 7.33 -1.23 -12.58
CA THR A 91 7.04 -1.69 -13.94
C THR A 91 7.66 -0.70 -14.92
N THR A 92 8.54 -1.18 -15.81
CA THR A 92 9.20 -0.36 -16.83
C THR A 92 8.87 -0.88 -18.22
N GLU A 93 8.60 0.02 -19.15
CA GLU A 93 8.28 -0.28 -20.54
C GLU A 93 9.09 0.64 -21.44
N ASN A 94 9.75 0.08 -22.47
CA ASN A 94 10.38 0.90 -23.50
C ASN A 94 9.35 1.24 -24.60
N LEU A 95 9.11 2.54 -24.77
CA LEU A 95 8.29 3.06 -25.85
C LEU A 95 9.22 3.51 -26.99
N PRO A 96 9.10 2.95 -28.22
CA PRO A 96 9.91 3.40 -29.34
C PRO A 96 9.46 4.77 -29.84
N ASP A 97 10.41 5.69 -30.07
CA ASP A 97 10.20 6.99 -30.70
C ASP A 97 11.24 7.24 -31.81
N PRO A 98 10.85 7.42 -33.11
CA PRO A 98 9.47 7.43 -33.62
C PRO A 98 8.79 6.06 -33.50
N PRO A 99 7.44 6.00 -33.50
CA PRO A 99 6.71 4.74 -33.63
C PRO A 99 7.18 4.07 -34.93
N SER A 100 8.02 3.05 -34.78
CA SER A 100 8.94 2.54 -35.80
C SER A 100 8.27 2.17 -37.14
N GLY A 101 8.97 2.43 -38.25
CA GLY A 101 8.68 1.87 -39.58
C GLY A 101 8.80 0.33 -39.64
N PRO A 102 8.96 -0.30 -40.83
CA PRO A 102 8.68 -1.73 -41.06
C PRO A 102 9.52 -2.76 -40.28
N ARG A 103 10.49 -2.33 -39.47
CA ARG A 103 11.16 -3.17 -38.46
C ARG A 103 10.60 -2.80 -37.08
N LEU A 104 9.73 -3.66 -36.55
CA LEU A 104 9.15 -3.57 -35.21
C LEU A 104 10.26 -3.36 -34.17
N ALA A 105 10.34 -2.18 -33.56
CA ALA A 105 11.19 -1.99 -32.39
C ALA A 105 10.75 -2.97 -31.29
N SER A 106 11.70 -3.67 -30.67
CA SER A 106 11.43 -4.64 -29.61
C SER A 106 10.80 -3.92 -28.40
N ARG A 107 9.50 -4.11 -28.20
CA ARG A 107 8.81 -3.70 -26.96
C ARG A 107 9.11 -4.73 -25.89
N SER A 108 9.58 -4.26 -24.75
CA SER A 108 9.90 -5.01 -23.56
C SER A 108 9.29 -4.29 -22.37
N LYS A 109 8.44 -5.01 -21.66
CA LYS A 109 7.91 -4.59 -20.38
C LYS A 109 8.53 -5.49 -19.33
N THR A 110 9.07 -4.90 -18.28
CA THR A 110 9.66 -5.63 -17.16
C THR A 110 9.00 -5.19 -15.87
N GLN A 111 8.86 -6.15 -14.97
CA GLN A 111 8.33 -5.92 -13.63
C GLN A 111 9.36 -6.42 -12.62
N ALA A 112 9.72 -5.56 -11.67
CA ALA A 112 10.67 -5.86 -10.62
C ALA A 112 10.02 -5.64 -9.24
N ILE A 113 10.33 -6.52 -8.29
CA ILE A 113 10.04 -6.33 -6.88
C ILE A 113 11.29 -5.71 -6.26
N VAL A 114 11.12 -4.57 -5.62
CA VAL A 114 12.19 -3.81 -4.98
C VAL A 114 11.92 -3.73 -3.50
N SER A 115 12.98 -3.88 -2.70
CA SER A 115 12.97 -3.68 -1.26
C SER A 115 13.94 -2.57 -0.90
N THR A 116 13.53 -1.66 -0.02
CA THR A 116 14.37 -0.59 0.53
C THR A 116 14.85 -1.00 1.91
N ASP A 117 16.17 -1.09 2.09
CA ASP A 117 16.80 -1.37 3.39
C ASP A 117 17.85 -0.29 3.69
N GLY A 118 17.71 0.39 4.83
CA GLY A 118 18.61 1.49 5.20
C GLY A 118 18.67 2.65 4.19
N GLY A 119 17.61 2.86 3.40
CA GLY A 119 17.56 3.87 2.34
C GLY A 119 18.20 3.44 1.01
N GLN A 120 18.65 2.18 0.89
CA GLN A 120 19.13 1.62 -0.36
C GLN A 120 18.08 0.70 -0.98
N ASP A 121 17.74 0.97 -2.24
CA ASP A 121 16.84 0.13 -3.02
C ASP A 121 17.58 -1.08 -3.60
N ARG A 122 17.00 -2.27 -3.40
CA ARG A 122 17.53 -3.54 -3.90
C ARG A 122 16.45 -4.28 -4.67
N VAL A 123 16.76 -4.66 -5.91
CA VAL A 123 15.91 -5.54 -6.71
C VAL A 123 15.98 -6.94 -6.12
N VAL A 124 14.84 -7.42 -5.61
CA VAL A 124 14.70 -8.76 -5.01
C VAL A 124 14.43 -9.81 -6.07
N SER A 125 13.59 -9.47 -7.05
CA SER A 125 13.22 -10.36 -8.16
C SER A 125 12.73 -9.52 -9.33
N TRP A 126 12.85 -10.02 -10.56
CA TRP A 126 12.32 -9.37 -11.74
C TRP A 126 11.89 -10.40 -12.80
N ARG A 127 11.00 -9.97 -13.70
CA ARG A 127 10.51 -10.76 -14.83
C ARG A 127 10.15 -9.87 -16.01
N PHE A 128 10.10 -10.44 -17.20
CA PHE A 128 9.34 -9.85 -18.30
C PHE A 128 7.85 -9.90 -17.96
N ALA A 129 7.16 -8.78 -18.17
CA ALA A 129 5.72 -8.67 -18.03
C ALA A 129 5.07 -8.75 -19.42
N GLN A 130 3.88 -9.35 -19.46
CA GLN A 130 3.03 -9.35 -20.64
C GLN A 130 2.34 -7.99 -20.83
#